data_AF-A0A3L6JNE2-F1
#
_entry.id   AF-A0A3L6JNE2-F1
#
_cell.length_a   1.000
_cell.length_b   1.000
_cell.length_c   1.000
_cell.angle_alpha   90.00
_cell.angle_beta   90.00
_cell.angle_gamma   90.00
#
_symmetry.space_group_name_H-M   'P 1'
#
loop_
_entity.id
_entity.type
_entity.pdbx_description
1 polymer ?
#
loop_
_entity_poly.entity_id
_entity_poly.type
_entity_poly.pdbx_seq_one_letter_code
_entity_poly.pdbx_strand_id
1 'polypeptide(L)'
;MDLTPLKNFFNRLFGRWAHSPNDQQYYVKMFFAIISALICGIGGQVFAGTRGVMLGFLIYILSLYVIRYLLDIEPEKLGGMQKMITNSLFSYLMLWVVLWTILYAFTIPADIISTL
;
A
#
# COMPACT_ATOMS: atom_id res chain seq x y z
N MET A 1 -23.24 -4.86 -7.79
CA MET A 1 -22.90 -4.61 -6.37
C MET A 1 -22.85 -3.10 -6.20
N ASP A 2 -23.60 -2.55 -5.25
CA ASP A 2 -23.59 -1.11 -4.99
C ASP A 2 -22.29 -0.72 -4.27
N LEU A 3 -21.37 -0.06 -4.99
CA LEU A 3 -20.07 0.38 -4.46
C LEU A 3 -20.13 1.80 -3.88
N THR A 4 -21.27 2.47 -3.96
CA THR A 4 -21.47 3.85 -3.47
C THR A 4 -21.02 4.06 -2.03
N PRO A 5 -21.28 3.17 -1.05
CA PRO A 5 -20.78 3.37 0.32
C PRO A 5 -19.24 3.35 0.38
N LEU A 6 -18.60 2.46 -0.38
CA LEU A 6 -17.14 2.34 -0.41
C LEU A 6 -16.51 3.54 -1.11
N LYS A 7 -17.07 3.97 -2.26
CA LYS A 7 -16.66 5.20 -2.94
C LYS A 7 -16.74 6.40 -2.00
N ASN A 8 -17.84 6.55 -1.27
CA ASN A 8 -18.01 7.65 -0.32
C ASN A 8 -16.98 7.63 0.81
N PHE A 9 -16.63 6.44 1.32
CA PHE A 9 -15.59 6.31 2.33
C PHE A 9 -14.21 6.72 1.80
N PHE A 10 -13.81 6.20 0.64
CA PHE A 10 -12.52 6.55 0.03
C PHE A 10 -12.46 8.02 -0.38
N ASN A 11 -13.57 8.59 -0.88
CA ASN A 11 -13.66 10.01 -1.16
C ASN A 11 -13.57 10.88 0.10
N ARG A 12 -14.08 10.42 1.25
CA ARG A 12 -13.88 11.14 2.52
C ARG A 12 -12.42 11.12 2.97
N LEU A 13 -11.73 9.99 2.78
CA LEU A 13 -10.32 9.85 3.18
C LEU A 13 -9.36 10.59 2.23
N PHE A 14 -9.56 10.46 0.93
CA PHE A 14 -8.61 10.92 -0.10
C PHE A 14 -9.12 12.11 -0.92
N GLY A 15 -10.38 12.52 -0.77
CA GLY A 15 -10.97 13.62 -1.54
C GLY A 15 -10.32 14.97 -1.29
N ARG A 16 -9.60 15.15 -0.17
CA ARG A 16 -8.83 16.38 0.09
C ARG A 16 -7.78 16.67 -1.00
N TRP A 17 -7.31 15.64 -1.71
CA TRP A 17 -6.34 15.77 -2.80
C TRP A 17 -6.97 15.67 -4.20
N ALA A 18 -8.30 15.70 -4.32
CA ALA A 18 -8.98 15.57 -5.61
C ALA A 18 -8.59 16.64 -6.65
N HIS A 19 -8.04 17.78 -6.20
CA HIS A 19 -7.52 18.84 -7.06
C HIS A 19 -6.21 18.44 -7.78
N SER A 20 -5.50 17.41 -7.29
CA SER A 20 -4.25 16.90 -7.86
C SER A 20 -4.32 15.36 -7.93
N PRO A 21 -4.66 14.79 -9.11
CA PRO A 21 -4.73 13.35 -9.30
C PRO A 21 -3.41 12.62 -8.94
N ASN A 22 -2.27 13.29 -9.13
CA ASN A 22 -0.96 12.76 -8.77
C ASN A 22 -0.77 12.63 -7.26
N ASP A 23 -1.17 13.64 -6.49
CA ASP A 23 -1.07 13.58 -5.04
C ASP A 23 -2.08 12.59 -4.49
N GLN A 24 -3.31 12.57 -5.03
CA GLN A 24 -4.34 11.63 -4.60
C GLN A 24 -3.90 10.17 -4.78
N GLN A 25 -3.35 9.79 -5.95
CA GLN A 25 -2.83 8.44 -6.15
C GLN A 25 -1.66 8.12 -5.20
N TYR A 26 -0.79 9.10 -4.95
CA TYR A 26 0.38 8.94 -4.08
C TYR A 26 -0.06 8.56 -2.67
N TYR A 27 -0.98 9.33 -2.09
CA TYR A 27 -1.44 9.09 -0.72
C TYR A 27 -2.25 7.80 -0.58
N VAL A 28 -3.01 7.41 -1.61
CA VAL A 28 -3.68 6.09 -1.62
C VAL A 28 -2.63 4.98 -1.57
N LYS A 29 -1.60 5.03 -2.42
CA LYS A 29 -0.52 4.03 -2.40
C LYS A 29 0.19 4.00 -1.05
N MET A 30 0.53 5.16 -0.46
CA MET A 30 1.20 5.18 0.84
C MET A 30 0.33 4.58 1.95
N PHE A 31 -0.98 4.84 1.93
CA PHE A 31 -1.92 4.25 2.87
C PHE A 31 -1.94 2.71 2.76
N PHE A 32 -1.99 2.17 1.54
CA PHE A 32 -1.93 0.74 1.31
C PHE A 32 -0.56 0.13 1.66
N ALA A 33 0.55 0.85 1.46
CA ALA A 33 1.87 0.42 1.90
C ALA A 33 1.93 0.23 3.42
N ILE A 34 1.38 1.18 4.17
CA ILE A 34 1.29 1.11 5.64
C ILE A 34 0.44 -0.08 6.08
N ILE A 35 -0.75 -0.25 5.49
CA ILE A 35 -1.61 -1.40 5.81
C ILE A 35 -0.89 -2.73 5.54
N SER A 36 -0.26 -2.85 4.36
CA SER A 36 0.49 -4.05 3.99
C SER A 36 1.63 -4.32 4.98
N ALA A 37 2.39 -3.30 5.36
CA ALA A 37 3.49 -3.42 6.32
C ALA A 37 2.99 -3.85 7.70
N LEU A 38 1.86 -3.30 8.15
CA LEU A 38 1.23 -3.68 9.41
C LEU A 38 0.78 -5.14 9.41
N ILE A 39 0.14 -5.60 8.33
CA ILE A 39 -0.28 -7.00 8.19
C ILE A 39 0.94 -7.94 8.20
N CYS A 40 1.97 -7.62 7.41
CA CYS A 40 3.19 -8.42 7.36
C CYS A 40 3.94 -8.41 8.70
N GLY A 41 4.03 -7.26 9.37
CA GLY A 41 4.70 -7.11 10.66
C GLY A 41 3.98 -7.85 11.78
N ILE A 42 2.67 -7.65 11.92
CA ILE A 42 1.86 -8.32 12.97
C ILE A 42 1.80 -9.83 12.74
N GLY A 43 1.74 -10.28 11.49
CA GLY A 43 1.76 -11.72 11.18
C GLY A 43 3.14 -12.38 11.39
N GLY A 44 4.18 -11.60 11.70
CA GLY A 44 5.51 -12.10 12.07
C GLY A 44 6.06 -13.12 11.07
N GLN A 45 6.39 -14.31 11.56
CA GLN A 45 6.99 -15.38 10.75
C GLN A 45 6.11 -15.88 9.59
N VAL A 46 4.78 -15.73 9.66
CA VAL A 46 3.88 -16.20 8.59
C VAL A 46 4.19 -15.51 7.25
N PHE A 47 4.57 -14.24 7.33
CA PHE A 47 4.87 -13.41 6.17
C PHE A 47 6.38 -13.26 5.91
N ALA A 48 7.25 -13.95 6.64
CA ALA A 48 8.69 -13.91 6.40
C ALA A 48 9.05 -14.36 4.96
N GLY A 49 10.04 -13.69 4.36
CA GLY A 49 10.53 -14.02 3.02
C GLY A 49 9.51 -13.75 1.90
N THR A 50 9.34 -14.71 0.99
CA THR A 50 8.58 -14.52 -0.27
C THR A 50 7.08 -14.28 -0.05
N ARG A 51 6.51 -14.74 1.06
CA ARG A 51 5.08 -14.60 1.35
C ARG A 51 4.68 -13.15 1.61
N GLY A 52 5.46 -12.43 2.42
CA GLY A 52 5.25 -11.01 2.65
C GLY A 52 5.48 -10.20 1.38
N VAL A 53 6.44 -10.61 0.54
CA VAL A 53 6.65 -10.00 -0.78
C VAL A 53 5.43 -10.15 -1.68
N MET A 54 4.86 -11.36 -1.79
CA MET A 54 3.63 -11.59 -2.55
C MET A 54 2.48 -10.73 -2.04
N LEU A 55 2.30 -10.65 -0.71
CA LEU A 55 1.25 -9.81 -0.12
C LEU A 55 1.46 -8.32 -0.46
N GLY A 56 2.70 -7.81 -0.34
CA GLY A 56 3.03 -6.43 -0.67
C GLY A 56 2.68 -6.04 -2.10
N PHE A 57 2.97 -6.93 -3.06
CA PHE A 57 2.58 -6.73 -4.46
C PHE A 57 1.08 -6.87 -4.71
N LEU A 58 0.41 -7.82 -4.06
CA LEU A 58 -1.05 -7.96 -4.16
C LEU A 58 -1.77 -6.71 -3.65
N ILE A 59 -1.35 -6.17 -2.51
CA ILE A 59 -1.88 -4.94 -1.95
C ILE A 59 -1.55 -3.73 -2.85
N TYR A 60 -0.37 -3.73 -3.47
CA TYR A 60 -0.04 -2.70 -4.46
C TYR A 60 -1.01 -2.72 -5.64
N ILE A 61 -1.26 -3.90 -6.23
CA ILE A 61 -2.21 -4.06 -7.33
C ILE A 61 -3.61 -3.63 -6.88
N LEU A 62 -4.03 -4.01 -5.67
CA LEU A 62 -5.31 -3.59 -5.09
C LEU A 62 -5.42 -2.06 -5.00
N SER A 63 -4.35 -1.36 -4.63
CA SER A 63 -4.34 0.11 -4.58
C SER A 63 -4.61 0.73 -5.96
N LEU A 64 -4.13 0.11 -7.05
CA LEU A 64 -4.41 0.57 -8.42
C LEU A 64 -5.89 0.43 -8.79
N TYR A 65 -6.53 -0.66 -8.36
CA TYR A 65 -7.98 -0.84 -8.53
C TYR A 65 -8.77 0.23 -7.76
N VAL A 66 -8.37 0.54 -6.53
CA VAL A 66 -9.01 1.61 -5.74
C VAL A 66 -8.89 2.96 -6.45
N ILE A 67 -7.71 3.29 -6.95
CA ILE A 67 -7.45 4.53 -7.70
C ILE A 67 -8.36 4.61 -8.93
N ARG A 68 -8.43 3.54 -9.73
CA ARG A 68 -9.15 3.54 -11.01
C ARG A 68 -10.67 3.47 -10.87
N TYR A 69 -11.18 2.69 -9.92
CA TYR A 69 -12.60 2.31 -9.85
C TYR A 69 -13.34 2.92 -8.65
N LEU A 70 -12.65 3.23 -7.55
CA LEU A 70 -13.29 3.83 -6.37
C LEU A 70 -13.16 5.35 -6.37
N LEU A 71 -11.98 5.86 -6.78
CA LEU A 71 -11.71 7.29 -6.89
C LEU A 71 -11.91 7.85 -8.31
N ASP A 72 -12.27 6.97 -9.27
CA ASP A 72 -12.52 7.31 -10.67
C ASP A 72 -11.41 8.17 -11.31
N ILE A 73 -10.15 7.91 -10.92
CA ILE A 73 -9.00 8.60 -11.51
C ILE A 73 -8.68 7.96 -12.85
N GLU A 74 -8.83 8.76 -13.90
CA GLU A 74 -8.50 8.39 -15.27
C GLU A 74 -6.98 8.31 -15.48
N PRO A 75 -6.44 7.21 -16.02
CA PRO A 75 -5.01 7.06 -16.29
C PRO A 75 -4.44 8.19 -17.16
N GLU A 76 -5.23 8.74 -18.06
CA GLU A 76 -4.87 9.83 -18.97
C GLU A 76 -4.45 11.08 -18.20
N LYS A 77 -5.12 11.36 -17.08
CA LYS A 77 -4.79 12.49 -16.18
C LYS A 77 -3.45 12.31 -15.47
N LEU A 78 -2.95 11.08 -15.40
CA LEU A 78 -1.67 10.70 -14.80
C LEU A 78 -0.57 10.54 -15.85
N GLY A 79 -0.87 10.76 -17.13
CA GLY A 79 0.03 10.53 -18.26
C GLY A 79 0.11 9.07 -18.70
N GLY A 80 -0.97 8.31 -18.51
CA GLY A 80 -1.19 6.96 -19.04
C GLY A 80 -1.12 5.86 -17.98
N MET A 81 -1.52 4.64 -18.40
CA MET A 81 -1.52 3.44 -17.53
C MET A 81 -0.15 3.14 -16.94
N GLN A 82 0.92 3.25 -17.75
CA GLN A 82 2.28 2.99 -17.26
C GLN A 82 2.65 3.95 -16.14
N LYS A 83 2.36 5.25 -16.26
CA LYS A 83 2.63 6.22 -15.20
C LYS A 83 1.74 5.98 -13.98
N MET A 84 0.47 5.62 -14.15
CA MET A 84 -0.37 5.23 -13.02
C MET A 84 0.21 4.03 -12.25
N ILE A 85 0.87 3.09 -12.92
CA ILE A 85 1.51 1.94 -12.28
C ILE A 85 2.88 2.30 -11.71
N THR A 86 3.74 3.04 -12.41
CA THR A 86 5.13 3.23 -11.96
C THR A 86 5.29 4.45 -11.06
N ASN A 87 4.40 5.45 -11.17
CA ASN A 87 4.46 6.63 -10.35
C ASN A 87 4.27 6.24 -8.88
N SER A 88 5.15 6.74 -8.01
CA SER A 88 5.17 6.42 -6.59
C SER A 88 5.41 4.95 -6.23
N LEU A 89 5.73 4.06 -7.20
CA LEU A 89 6.05 2.65 -6.93
C LEU A 89 7.27 2.55 -6.01
N PHE A 90 8.32 3.31 -6.30
CA PHE A 90 9.52 3.33 -5.47
C PHE A 90 9.21 3.78 -4.03
N SER A 91 8.47 4.88 -3.88
CA SER A 91 8.04 5.37 -2.56
C SER A 91 7.20 4.34 -1.80
N TYR A 92 6.31 3.64 -2.49
CA TYR A 92 5.49 2.56 -1.91
C TYR A 92 6.38 1.44 -1.39
N LEU A 93 7.29 0.93 -2.22
CA LEU A 93 8.18 -0.18 -1.88
C LEU A 93 9.09 0.21 -0.72
N MET A 94 9.66 1.42 -0.75
CA MET A 94 10.53 1.91 0.31
C MET A 94 9.79 2.01 1.64
N LEU A 95 8.62 2.66 1.67
CA LEU A 95 7.82 2.81 2.88
C LEU A 95 7.38 1.45 3.45
N TRP A 96 6.88 0.58 2.57
CA TRP A 96 6.42 -0.75 2.94
C TRP A 96 7.56 -1.61 3.51
N VAL A 97 8.71 -1.68 2.84
CA VAL A 97 9.86 -2.48 3.29
C VAL A 97 10.42 -1.95 4.61
N VAL A 98 10.59 -0.63 4.75
CA VAL A 98 11.10 -0.02 5.98
C VAL A 98 10.18 -0.30 7.16
N LEU A 99 8.88 -0.03 7.03
CA LEU A 99 7.92 -0.28 8.10
C LEU A 99 7.82 -1.77 8.42
N TRP A 100 7.77 -2.64 7.41
CA TRP A 100 7.72 -4.07 7.63
C TRP A 100 8.96 -4.57 8.37
N THR A 101 10.15 -4.11 7.99
CA THR A 101 11.42 -4.50 8.64
C THR A 101 11.45 -4.07 10.09
N ILE A 102 11.06 -2.82 10.38
CA ILE A 102 10.99 -2.29 11.74
C ILE A 102 10.02 -3.12 12.57
N LEU A 103 8.81 -3.37 12.07
CA LEU A 103 7.80 -4.14 12.80
C LEU A 103 8.24 -5.60 13.02
N TYR A 104 8.85 -6.21 12.00
CA TYR A 104 9.35 -7.58 12.09
C TYR A 104 10.46 -7.72 13.13
N ALA A 105 11.33 -6.71 13.29
CA ALA A 105 12.37 -6.71 14.32
C ALA A 105 11.80 -6.88 15.74
N PHE A 106 10.61 -6.35 16.02
CA PHE A 106 9.93 -6.52 17.31
C PHE A 106 9.24 -7.88 17.47
N THR A 107 9.16 -8.69 16.42
CA THR A 107 8.61 -10.05 16.48
C THR A 107 9.66 -11.14 16.69
N ILE A 108 10.95 -10.77 16.67
CA ILE A 108 12.05 -11.72 16.87
C ILE A 108 12.10 -12.12 18.35
N PRO A 109 11.96 -13.41 18.69
CA PRO A 109 12.07 -13.90 20.06
C PRO A 109 13.45 -13.60 20.68
N ALA A 110 13.47 -13.15 21.94
CA ALA A 110 14.70 -12.73 22.64
C ALA A 110 15.71 -13.88 22.85
N ASP A 111 15.23 -15.12 22.92
CA ASP A 111 16.02 -16.34 22.99
C ASP A 111 16.96 -16.49 21.79
N ILE A 112 16.52 -16.11 20.58
CA ILE A 112 17.35 -16.18 19.38
C ILE A 112 18.48 -15.13 19.43
N ILE A 113 18.21 -13.96 19.99
CA ILE A 113 19.20 -12.86 20.12
C ILE A 113 20.33 -13.26 21.09
N SER A 114 20.04 -14.05 22.11
CA SER A 114 21.03 -14.50 23.11
C SER A 114 22.00 -15.59 22.61
N THR A 115 21.71 -16.19 21.46
CA THR A 115 22.50 -17.29 20.86
C THR A 115 23.29 -16.88 19.61
N LEU A 116 23.25 -15.59 19.25
CA LEU A 116 24.04 -14.98 18.17
C LEU A 116 25.31 -14.33 18.73
#